data_AF-A0A8T1TGB4-F1
#
_entry.id   AF-A0A8T1TGB4-F1
#
_cell.length_a   1.000
_cell.length_b   1.000
_cell.length_c   1.000
_cell.angle_alpha   90.00
_cell.angle_beta   90.00
_cell.angle_gamma   90.00
#
_symmetry.space_group_name_H-M   'P 1'
#
loop_
_entity.id
_entity.type
_entity.pdbx_description
1 polymer ?
#
loop_
_entity_poly.entity_id
_entity_poly.type
_entity_poly.pdbx_seq_one_letter_code
_entity_poly.pdbx_strand_id
1 'polypeptide(L)'
;QLGEVMHIQADVSTGNHVALRLFADSCVATLTPDRDSSPRYAVIDFNGCLVDGRSDDTTSAFISPRPRQDTLQFMVDVFRFAGDARNLIYITCHLKVTAAEQAPDPLNKACSFNKAGNVWSPVEGTRDICRCCETGNCGLLGRQSRRAKHLNRWPGEHFQRDVVSRHGTLSRREAEADVVVGPLFIMDAYKGSRDILADAVEVGKA
;
A
#
# COMPACT_ATOMS: atom_id res chain seq x y z
N GLN A 1 5.92 -3.45 -24.31
CA GLN A 1 7.21 -3.22 -23.62
C GLN A 1 6.83 -2.97 -22.17
N LEU A 2 7.11 -3.91 -21.26
CA LEU A 2 6.84 -3.70 -19.84
C LEU A 2 7.75 -2.57 -19.38
N GLY A 3 7.16 -1.50 -18.85
CA GLY A 3 7.90 -0.37 -18.31
C GLY A 3 8.79 -0.79 -17.14
N GLU A 4 9.68 0.10 -16.71
CA GLU A 4 10.38 -0.09 -15.44
C GLU A 4 9.37 -0.15 -14.29
N VAL A 5 9.73 -0.86 -13.22
CA VAL A 5 8.86 -1.06 -12.05
C VAL A 5 9.60 -0.56 -10.81
N MET A 6 8.90 0.20 -9.97
CA MET A 6 9.40 0.65 -8.67
C MET A 6 9.07 -0.39 -7.61
N HIS A 7 10.10 -0.93 -6.97
CA HIS A 7 9.95 -1.80 -5.80
C HIS A 7 9.97 -0.95 -4.53
N ILE A 8 8.83 -0.86 -3.85
CA ILE A 8 8.65 -0.06 -2.64
C ILE A 8 8.50 -0.99 -1.45
N GLN A 9 9.28 -0.70 -0.39
CA GLN A 9 9.21 -1.39 0.88
C GLN A 9 8.93 -0.38 1.99
N ALA A 10 8.03 -0.74 2.88
CA ALA A 10 7.80 -0.05 4.14
C ALA A 10 8.06 -1.02 5.30
N ASP A 11 8.70 -0.52 6.36
CA ASP A 11 9.04 -1.25 7.56
C ASP A 11 8.65 -0.44 8.80
N VAL A 12 8.32 -1.14 9.88
CA VAL A 12 8.14 -0.53 11.21
C VAL A 12 9.35 -0.84 12.08
N SER A 13 9.91 0.18 12.73
CA SER A 13 10.91 -0.04 13.78
C SER A 13 10.23 -0.63 15.01
N THR A 14 10.41 -1.93 15.24
CA THR A 14 9.57 -2.70 16.18
C THR A 14 9.86 -2.49 17.67
N GLY A 15 10.96 -1.83 18.04
CA GLY A 15 11.27 -1.43 19.43
C GLY A 15 10.92 -2.51 20.47
N ASN A 16 10.31 -2.10 21.58
CA ASN A 16 9.73 -3.01 22.59
C ASN A 16 8.21 -3.16 22.46
N HIS A 17 7.66 -2.90 21.26
CA HIS A 17 6.22 -3.02 21.04
C HIS A 17 5.81 -4.49 20.90
N VAL A 18 4.51 -4.76 21.11
CA VAL A 18 3.92 -6.04 20.72
C VAL A 18 4.15 -6.30 19.24
N ALA A 19 4.13 -7.56 18.79
CA ALA A 19 4.29 -7.86 17.36
C ALA A 19 3.26 -7.08 16.53
N LEU A 20 3.72 -6.29 15.55
CA LEU A 20 2.87 -5.43 14.73
C LEU A 20 2.73 -6.00 13.31
N ARG A 21 1.58 -5.74 12.68
CA ARG A 21 1.38 -5.91 11.24
C ARG A 21 1.22 -4.55 10.56
N LEU A 22 2.02 -4.32 9.51
CA LEU A 22 2.03 -3.07 8.75
C LEU A 22 1.05 -3.11 7.56
N PHE A 23 0.33 -2.01 7.37
CA PHE A 23 -0.54 -1.76 6.22
C PHE A 23 -0.25 -0.37 5.61
N ALA A 24 -0.40 -0.26 4.29
CA ALA A 24 -0.51 1.02 3.61
C ALA A 24 -2.01 1.29 3.37
N ASP A 25 -2.56 2.28 4.07
CA ASP A 25 -3.96 2.64 3.97
C ASP A 25 -4.27 3.34 2.65
N SER A 26 -3.39 4.28 2.27
CA SER A 26 -3.38 4.98 0.99
C SER A 26 -1.96 5.38 0.59
N CYS A 27 -1.71 5.54 -0.71
CA CYS A 27 -0.50 6.12 -1.25
C CYS A 27 -0.87 7.00 -2.44
N VAL A 28 -0.40 8.25 -2.43
CA VAL A 28 -0.70 9.25 -3.45
C VAL A 28 0.60 9.76 -4.04
N ALA A 29 0.69 9.73 -5.36
CA ALA A 29 1.78 10.34 -6.10
C ALA A 29 1.47 11.78 -6.47
N THR A 30 2.46 12.65 -6.36
CA THR A 30 2.38 14.10 -6.61
C THR A 30 3.69 14.63 -7.19
N LEU A 31 3.70 15.87 -7.67
CA LEU A 31 4.91 16.55 -8.17
C LEU A 31 5.70 17.29 -7.06
N THR A 32 5.20 17.28 -5.83
CA THR A 32 5.82 17.89 -4.65
C THR A 32 5.62 16.99 -3.43
N PRO A 33 6.36 17.17 -2.32
CA PRO A 33 6.13 16.40 -1.09
C PRO A 33 4.73 16.59 -0.47
N ASP A 34 3.99 17.64 -0.86
CA ASP A 34 2.62 17.85 -0.40
C ASP A 34 1.66 16.87 -1.10
N ARG A 35 1.11 15.92 -0.32
CA ARG A 35 0.15 14.90 -0.79
C ARG A 35 -1.14 15.47 -1.35
N ASP A 36 -1.50 16.69 -0.96
CA ASP A 36 -2.74 17.36 -1.39
C ASP A 36 -2.51 18.28 -2.60
N SER A 37 -1.26 18.40 -3.06
CA SER A 37 -0.90 19.15 -4.27
C SER A 37 -1.48 18.53 -5.55
N SER A 38 -1.59 19.35 -6.59
CA SER A 38 -2.06 18.95 -7.93
C SER A 38 -0.90 19.01 -8.93
N PRO A 39 -0.80 18.06 -9.87
CA PRO A 39 -1.66 16.89 -10.05
C PRO A 39 -1.39 15.80 -8.98
N ARG A 40 -2.38 14.92 -8.78
CA ARG A 40 -2.29 13.77 -7.88
C ARG A 40 -2.78 12.49 -8.54
N TYR A 41 -2.19 11.37 -8.17
CA TYR A 41 -2.56 10.04 -8.64
C TYR A 41 -2.61 9.05 -7.48
N ALA A 42 -3.73 8.36 -7.31
CA ALA A 42 -3.90 7.38 -6.24
C ALA A 42 -3.28 6.04 -6.67
N VAL A 43 -2.24 5.61 -5.96
CA VAL A 43 -1.59 4.31 -6.18
C VAL A 43 -2.26 3.23 -5.32
N ILE A 44 -2.48 3.56 -4.05
CA ILE A 44 -3.23 2.76 -3.08
C ILE A 44 -4.34 3.64 -2.51
N ASP A 45 -5.56 3.11 -2.45
CA ASP A 45 -6.72 3.79 -1.87
C ASP A 45 -7.64 2.78 -1.17
N PHE A 46 -8.75 3.24 -0.58
CA PHE A 46 -9.80 2.42 0.01
C PHE A 46 -9.28 1.46 1.10
N ASN A 47 -8.38 1.96 1.95
CA ASN A 47 -7.77 1.21 3.06
C ASN A 47 -6.99 -0.02 2.57
N GLY A 48 -6.06 0.18 1.65
CA GLY A 48 -5.12 -0.85 1.19
C GLY A 48 -5.51 -1.60 -0.08
N CYS A 49 -6.35 -1.03 -0.94
CA CYS A 49 -6.55 -1.52 -2.31
C CYS A 49 -5.51 -0.88 -3.23
N LEU A 50 -4.62 -1.66 -3.85
CA LEU A 50 -3.65 -1.15 -4.83
C LEU A 50 -4.36 -0.91 -6.16
N VAL A 51 -5.02 0.25 -6.26
CA VAL A 51 -5.91 0.62 -7.37
C VAL A 51 -5.16 0.83 -8.68
N ASP A 52 -3.88 1.20 -8.64
CA ASP A 52 -3.04 1.30 -9.84
C ASP A 52 -2.98 -0.02 -10.62
N GLY A 53 -2.92 -1.16 -9.92
CA GLY A 53 -2.91 -2.52 -10.51
C GLY A 53 -4.22 -2.95 -11.17
N ARG A 54 -5.30 -2.17 -11.00
CA ARG A 54 -6.62 -2.45 -11.59
C ARG A 54 -6.69 -2.06 -13.07
N SER A 55 -5.87 -1.11 -13.51
CA SER A 55 -5.78 -0.65 -14.89
C SER A 55 -5.18 -1.72 -15.79
N ASP A 56 -5.62 -1.82 -17.05
CA ASP A 56 -5.23 -2.93 -17.94
C ASP A 56 -3.75 -2.95 -18.31
N ASP A 57 -3.08 -1.79 -18.30
CA ASP A 57 -1.68 -1.64 -18.72
C ASP A 57 -0.65 -1.78 -17.59
N THR A 58 -1.07 -1.97 -16.34
CA THR A 58 -0.16 -1.97 -15.17
C THR A 58 0.14 -3.36 -14.60
N THR A 59 1.31 -3.58 -14.02
CA THR A 59 1.64 -4.82 -13.30
C THR A 59 1.75 -4.64 -11.79
N SER A 60 1.34 -3.46 -11.31
CA SER A 60 1.44 -3.06 -9.91
C SER A 60 0.66 -3.99 -8.99
N ALA A 61 1.33 -4.50 -7.96
CA ALA A 61 0.78 -5.46 -7.01
C ALA A 61 1.58 -5.44 -5.70
N PHE A 62 0.90 -5.75 -4.60
CA PHE A 62 1.60 -6.18 -3.39
C PHE A 62 2.35 -7.48 -3.63
N ILE A 63 3.54 -7.60 -3.03
CA ILE A 63 4.33 -8.82 -3.03
C ILE A 63 3.79 -9.72 -1.91
N SER A 64 3.43 -10.96 -2.28
CA SER A 64 2.93 -11.98 -1.35
C SER A 64 3.72 -13.28 -1.53
N PRO A 65 4.11 -13.97 -0.43
CA PRO A 65 3.84 -13.64 0.97
C PRO A 65 4.74 -12.51 1.50
N ARG A 66 4.39 -11.93 2.66
CA ARG A 66 5.23 -10.95 3.34
C ARG A 66 6.55 -11.58 3.85
N PRO A 67 7.66 -10.83 3.84
CA PRO A 67 8.88 -11.25 4.52
C PRO A 67 8.71 -11.32 6.05
N ARG A 68 8.03 -10.32 6.63
CA ARG A 68 7.71 -10.20 8.06
C ARG A 68 6.37 -9.46 8.23
N GLN A 69 5.72 -9.61 9.38
CA GLN A 69 4.42 -8.97 9.65
C GLN A 69 4.53 -7.43 9.62
N ASP A 70 5.63 -6.89 10.12
CA ASP A 70 5.95 -5.46 10.18
C ASP A 70 6.51 -4.89 8.86
N THR A 71 6.57 -5.70 7.80
CA THR A 71 7.11 -5.34 6.49
C THR A 71 6.02 -5.45 5.43
N LEU A 72 5.89 -4.44 4.58
CA LEU A 72 4.99 -4.45 3.43
C LEU A 72 5.76 -4.07 2.17
N GLN A 73 5.67 -4.92 1.16
CA GLN A 73 6.33 -4.71 -0.12
C GLN A 73 5.30 -4.65 -1.25
N PHE A 74 5.48 -3.73 -2.18
CA PHE A 74 4.65 -3.62 -3.36
C PHE A 74 5.44 -3.06 -4.54
N MET A 75 4.94 -3.35 -5.73
CA MET A 75 5.46 -2.89 -7.00
C MET A 75 4.49 -1.88 -7.59
N VAL A 76 5.04 -0.82 -8.17
CA VAL A 76 4.30 0.21 -8.90
C VAL A 76 4.98 0.42 -10.24
N ASP A 77 4.27 0.24 -11.34
CA ASP A 77 4.79 0.54 -12.66
C ASP A 77 5.20 2.02 -12.73
N VAL A 78 6.34 2.29 -13.34
CA VAL A 78 6.86 3.65 -13.47
C VAL A 78 5.95 4.48 -14.37
N PHE A 79 5.52 5.65 -13.89
CA PHE A 79 4.71 6.60 -14.63
C PHE A 79 5.20 8.03 -14.46
N ARG A 80 4.67 8.94 -15.30
CA ARG A 80 4.91 10.39 -15.22
C ARG A 80 3.59 11.13 -15.33
N PHE A 81 3.54 12.32 -14.74
CA PHE A 81 2.44 13.25 -15.01
C PHE A 81 2.61 13.87 -16.40
N ALA A 82 1.55 13.81 -17.19
CA ALA A 82 1.53 14.44 -18.50
C ALA A 82 1.77 15.96 -18.39
N GLY A 83 2.58 16.51 -19.29
CA GLY A 83 2.88 17.94 -19.33
C GLY A 83 3.90 18.43 -18.30
N ASP A 84 4.48 17.56 -17.47
CA ASP A 84 5.58 17.91 -16.56
C ASP A 84 6.94 17.46 -17.11
N ALA A 85 7.88 18.40 -17.23
CA ALA A 85 9.21 18.16 -17.77
C ALA A 85 10.27 17.81 -16.71
N ARG A 86 9.94 17.86 -15.41
CA ARG A 86 10.89 17.62 -14.31
C ARG A 86 11.23 16.14 -14.16
N ASN A 87 10.43 15.25 -14.77
CA ASN A 87 10.60 13.80 -14.72
C ASN A 87 10.79 13.29 -13.29
N LEU A 88 10.06 13.86 -12.33
CA LEU A 88 10.12 13.46 -10.94
C LEU A 88 8.73 13.29 -10.36
N ILE A 89 8.63 12.41 -9.37
CA ILE A 89 7.44 12.25 -8.55
C ILE A 89 7.82 12.10 -7.08
N TYR A 90 6.88 12.40 -6.20
CA TYR A 90 6.88 12.02 -4.80
C TYR A 90 5.73 11.05 -4.58
N ILE A 91 5.89 10.06 -3.71
CA ILE A 91 4.81 9.16 -3.29
C ILE A 91 4.66 9.31 -1.78
N THR A 92 3.52 9.80 -1.33
CA THR A 92 3.20 9.91 0.10
C THR A 92 2.23 8.80 0.48
N CYS A 93 2.62 7.97 1.45
CA CYS A 93 1.82 6.86 1.94
C CYS A 93 1.35 7.12 3.37
N HIS A 94 0.05 6.92 3.61
CA HIS A 94 -0.50 6.81 4.95
C HIS A 94 -0.36 5.37 5.42
N LEU A 95 0.58 5.13 6.33
CA LEU A 95 0.88 3.82 6.90
C LEU A 95 0.14 3.65 8.23
N LYS A 96 -0.21 2.41 8.55
CA LYS A 96 -0.79 2.07 9.84
C LYS A 96 -0.44 0.67 10.29
N VAL A 97 -0.60 0.43 11.59
CA VAL A 97 -0.31 -0.85 12.22
C VAL A 97 -1.49 -1.42 13.01
N THR A 98 -1.58 -2.75 13.02
CA THR A 98 -2.39 -3.50 13.98
C THR A 98 -1.50 -4.44 14.78
N ALA A 99 -2.05 -5.05 15.83
CA ALA A 99 -1.39 -6.21 16.43
C ALA A 99 -1.30 -7.35 15.41
N ALA A 100 -0.20 -8.10 15.41
CA ALA A 100 0.08 -9.12 14.39
C ALA A 100 -0.91 -10.30 14.44
N GLU A 101 -1.44 -10.62 15.61
CA GLU A 101 -2.45 -11.68 15.80
C GLU A 101 -3.86 -11.27 15.36
N GLN A 102 -4.11 -9.96 15.21
CA GLN A 102 -5.41 -9.48 14.72
C GLN A 102 -5.62 -9.94 13.27
N ALA A 103 -6.73 -10.63 12.99
CA ALA A 103 -7.06 -11.00 11.62
C ALA A 103 -7.29 -9.76 10.73
N PRO A 104 -6.78 -9.75 9.48
CA PRO A 104 -7.09 -8.72 8.49
C PRO A 104 -8.60 -8.54 8.30
N ASP A 105 -9.02 -7.32 8.01
CA ASP A 105 -10.43 -6.96 7.83
C ASP A 105 -10.61 -5.93 6.69
N PRO A 106 -11.84 -5.56 6.30
CA PRO A 106 -12.05 -4.60 5.22
C PRO A 106 -11.40 -3.23 5.42
N LEU A 107 -11.00 -2.87 6.65
CA LEU A 107 -10.28 -1.63 6.94
C LEU A 107 -8.77 -1.87 7.08
N ASN A 108 -8.29 -3.08 7.36
CA ASN A 108 -6.88 -3.40 7.58
C ASN A 108 -6.48 -4.57 6.68
N LYS A 109 -6.09 -4.25 5.44
CA LYS A 109 -5.81 -5.22 4.38
C LYS A 109 -4.76 -4.66 3.42
N ALA A 110 -4.19 -5.54 2.60
CA ALA A 110 -3.38 -5.20 1.44
C ALA A 110 -3.89 -6.06 0.28
N CYS A 111 -4.56 -5.45 -0.70
CA CYS A 111 -5.26 -6.13 -1.78
C CYS A 111 -4.67 -5.74 -3.14
N SER A 112 -4.35 -6.76 -3.94
CA SER A 112 -3.92 -6.63 -5.33
C SER A 112 -5.04 -7.13 -6.24
N PHE A 113 -5.20 -6.51 -7.41
CA PHE A 113 -6.09 -7.01 -8.44
C PHE A 113 -5.38 -8.07 -9.28
N ASN A 114 -5.94 -9.27 -9.35
CA ASN A 114 -5.47 -10.32 -10.25
C ASN A 114 -6.26 -10.26 -11.55
N LYS A 115 -5.60 -9.83 -12.63
CA LYS A 115 -6.20 -9.72 -13.97
C LYS A 115 -6.60 -11.06 -14.56
N ALA A 116 -5.79 -12.10 -14.38
CA ALA A 116 -6.08 -13.43 -14.92
C ALA A 116 -7.36 -14.03 -14.31
N GLY A 117 -7.62 -13.74 -13.03
CA GLY A 117 -8.83 -14.16 -12.32
C GLY A 117 -9.95 -13.12 -12.28
N ASN A 118 -9.72 -11.92 -12.83
CA ASN A 118 -10.60 -10.75 -12.71
C ASN A 118 -11.12 -10.53 -11.27
N VAL A 119 -10.22 -10.62 -10.28
CA VAL A 119 -10.60 -10.68 -8.87
C VAL A 119 -9.54 -10.02 -7.98
N TRP A 120 -10.00 -9.33 -6.94
CA TRP A 120 -9.13 -8.83 -5.88
C TRP A 120 -8.72 -9.95 -4.92
N SER A 121 -7.43 -10.01 -4.59
CA SER A 121 -6.88 -10.97 -3.63
C SER A 121 -6.05 -10.26 -2.56
N PRO A 122 -6.22 -10.62 -1.27
CA PRO A 122 -5.40 -10.06 -0.22
C PRO A 122 -4.01 -10.72 -0.19
N VAL A 123 -3.02 -10.01 0.37
CA VAL A 123 -1.72 -10.60 0.75
C VAL A 123 -1.92 -11.67 1.82
N GLU A 124 -2.76 -11.39 2.83
CA GLU A 124 -3.20 -12.33 3.85
C GLU A 124 -4.65 -12.08 4.30
N GLY A 125 -5.29 -13.11 4.87
CA GLY A 125 -6.69 -13.06 5.31
C GLY A 125 -7.65 -13.69 4.31
N THR A 126 -8.94 -13.53 4.55
CA THR A 126 -9.99 -14.12 3.72
C THR A 126 -10.24 -13.29 2.46
N ARG A 127 -10.58 -13.95 1.34
CA ARG A 127 -10.75 -13.27 0.03
C ARG A 127 -11.83 -12.18 0.04
N ASP A 128 -12.84 -12.30 0.90
CA ASP A 128 -13.98 -11.38 0.96
C ASP A 128 -13.63 -9.98 1.49
N ILE A 129 -12.53 -9.82 2.24
CA ILE A 129 -12.11 -8.50 2.76
C ILE A 129 -11.76 -7.51 1.64
N CYS A 130 -11.37 -8.02 0.46
CA CYS A 130 -11.02 -7.20 -0.70
C CYS A 130 -12.21 -6.91 -1.64
N ARG A 131 -13.41 -7.44 -1.37
CA ARG A 131 -14.57 -7.21 -2.26
C ARG A 131 -14.95 -5.74 -2.39
N CYS A 132 -14.73 -4.95 -1.34
CA CYS A 132 -15.01 -3.52 -1.36
C CYS A 132 -14.05 -2.68 -2.24
N CYS A 133 -12.93 -3.26 -2.68
CA CYS A 133 -12.00 -2.60 -3.58
C CYS A 133 -12.65 -2.35 -4.95
N GLU A 134 -13.44 -3.29 -5.46
CA GLU A 134 -14.13 -3.13 -6.75
C GLU A 134 -15.20 -2.03 -6.68
N THR A 135 -15.87 -1.86 -5.53
CA THR A 135 -16.88 -0.83 -5.33
C THR A 135 -16.28 0.53 -4.94
N GLY A 136 -14.98 0.61 -4.69
CA GLY A 136 -14.31 1.82 -4.18
C GLY A 136 -14.86 2.32 -2.83
N ASN A 137 -15.34 1.43 -1.96
CA ASN A 137 -15.93 1.84 -0.68
C ASN A 137 -15.78 0.79 0.42
N CYS A 138 -14.65 0.84 1.11
CA CYS A 138 -14.36 -0.06 2.22
C CYS A 138 -14.80 0.46 3.61
N GLY A 139 -15.21 1.73 3.71
CA GLY A 139 -15.62 2.35 4.97
C GLY A 139 -16.93 1.81 5.56
N LEU A 140 -17.86 1.37 4.71
CA LEU A 140 -19.17 0.86 5.13
C LEU A 140 -19.11 -0.58 5.68
N LEU A 141 -18.29 -1.45 5.08
CA LEU A 141 -18.15 -2.86 5.51
C LEU A 141 -17.41 -2.99 6.85
N GLY A 142 -16.45 -2.10 7.12
CA GLY A 142 -15.76 -2.04 8.41
C GLY A 142 -16.69 -1.77 9.59
N ARG A 143 -17.77 -0.99 9.39
CA ARG A 143 -18.79 -0.74 10.44
C ARG A 143 -19.69 -1.95 10.68
N GLN A 144 -19.98 -2.73 9.64
CA GLN A 144 -20.80 -3.95 9.76
C GLN A 144 -20.05 -5.09 10.46
N SER A 145 -18.75 -5.24 10.20
CA SER A 145 -17.89 -6.21 10.92
C SER A 145 -17.82 -5.93 12.43
N ARG A 146 -17.76 -4.66 12.83
CA ARG A 146 -17.83 -4.27 14.26
C ARG A 146 -19.18 -4.60 14.90
N ARG A 147 -20.29 -4.49 14.17
CA ARG A 147 -21.63 -4.89 14.66
C ARG A 147 -21.78 -6.40 14.76
N ALA A 148 -21.26 -7.16 13.79
CA ALA A 148 -21.31 -8.63 13.80
C ALA A 148 -20.54 -9.22 14.99
N LYS A 149 -19.40 -8.63 15.38
CA LYS A 149 -18.66 -9.04 16.58
C LYS A 149 -19.41 -8.80 17.90
N HIS A 150 -20.43 -7.94 17.91
CA HIS A 150 -21.21 -7.62 19.13
C HIS A 150 -22.47 -8.51 19.32
N LEU A 151 -22.83 -9.32 18.32
CA LEU A 151 -24.05 -10.14 18.31
C LEU A 151 -23.79 -11.62 18.71
N ASN A 152 -22.54 -12.02 18.93
CA ASN A 152 -22.18 -13.40 19.30
C ASN A 152 -21.91 -13.58 20.81
N ARG A 153 -22.61 -12.85 21.69
CA ARG A 153 -22.55 -13.09 23.15
C ARG A 153 -23.84 -13.74 23.63
N TRP A 154 -23.81 -15.07 23.74
CA TRP A 154 -24.88 -15.87 24.34
C TRP A 154 -24.93 -15.59 25.86
N PRO A 155 -26.13 -15.62 26.49
CA PRO A 155 -26.26 -15.40 27.93
C PRO A 155 -26.07 -16.72 28.68
N GLY A 156 -24.94 -16.86 29.35
CA GLY A 156 -24.72 -17.85 30.38
C GLY A 156 -24.09 -17.17 31.59
N GLU A 157 -24.85 -17.07 32.68
CA GLU A 157 -24.36 -16.60 33.97
C GLU A 157 -23.29 -17.55 34.51
N HIS A 158 -22.06 -17.07 34.68
CA HIS A 158 -21.17 -17.50 35.75
C HIS A 158 -20.31 -16.31 36.17
N PHE A 159 -20.39 -16.01 37.46
CA PHE A 159 -19.65 -14.95 38.14
C PHE A 159 -18.20 -15.42 38.32
N GLN A 160 -17.25 -14.85 37.57
CA GLN A 160 -15.82 -14.94 37.90
C GLN A 160 -15.19 -13.56 37.75
N ARG A 161 -14.68 -13.04 38.87
CA ARG A 161 -13.75 -11.91 38.87
C ARG A 161 -12.45 -12.42 38.27
N ASP A 162 -12.12 -11.99 37.06
CA ASP A 162 -10.76 -12.17 36.54
C ASP A 162 -10.29 -10.94 35.78
N VAL A 163 -9.29 -10.31 36.41
CA VAL A 163 -8.10 -9.65 35.86
C VAL A 163 -8.29 -8.83 34.59
N VAL A 164 -8.14 -7.51 34.74
CA VAL A 164 -7.86 -6.58 33.64
C VAL A 164 -6.62 -7.06 32.90
N SER A 165 -6.82 -7.84 31.84
CA SER A 165 -5.80 -8.08 30.84
C SER A 165 -5.54 -6.73 30.17
N ARG A 166 -4.37 -6.16 30.48
CA ARG A 166 -3.84 -4.96 29.83
C ARG A 166 -3.54 -5.31 28.36
N HIS A 167 -4.57 -5.44 27.53
CA HIS A 167 -4.42 -5.18 26.12
C HIS A 167 -4.15 -3.69 26.01
N GLY A 168 -2.86 -3.34 25.85
CA GLY A 168 -2.46 -1.98 25.53
C GLY A 168 -3.20 -1.57 24.27
N THR A 169 -4.21 -0.72 24.44
CA THR A 169 -4.87 -0.09 23.31
C THR A 169 -3.87 0.90 22.76
N LEU A 170 -3.26 0.58 21.60
CA LEU A 170 -2.44 1.55 20.89
C LEU A 170 -3.28 2.82 20.70
N SER A 171 -2.76 3.94 21.17
CA SER A 171 -3.40 5.23 20.91
C SER A 171 -3.49 5.42 19.40
N ARG A 172 -4.62 5.92 18.89
CA ARG A 172 -4.85 6.08 17.43
C ARG A 172 -3.72 6.87 16.73
N ARG A 173 -3.04 7.77 17.47
CA ARG A 173 -1.92 8.58 16.94
C ARG A 173 -0.58 7.84 16.92
N GLU A 174 -0.42 6.77 17.69
CA GLU A 174 0.81 5.94 17.72
C GLU A 174 0.75 4.79 16.70
N ALA A 175 -0.41 4.54 16.10
CA ALA A 175 -0.65 3.44 15.18
C ALA A 175 -0.63 3.83 13.70
N GLU A 176 -0.53 5.12 13.36
CA GLU A 176 -0.66 5.63 11.98
C GLU A 176 0.38 6.73 11.73
N ALA A 177 0.96 6.79 10.51
CA ALA A 177 1.95 7.79 10.12
C ALA A 177 1.97 8.02 8.61
N ASP A 178 2.21 9.27 8.18
CA ASP A 178 2.47 9.60 6.77
C ASP A 178 3.97 9.56 6.48
N VAL A 179 4.36 8.87 5.40
CA VAL A 179 5.76 8.74 4.97
C VAL A 179 5.87 9.10 3.48
N VAL A 180 6.91 9.85 3.12
CA VAL A 180 7.17 10.31 1.75
C VAL A 180 8.36 9.55 1.16
N VAL A 181 8.17 9.02 -0.04
CA VAL A 181 9.21 8.47 -0.91
C VAL A 181 9.45 9.45 -2.04
N GLY A 182 10.59 10.14 -2.05
CA GLY A 182 10.99 11.01 -3.15
C GLY A 182 12.02 12.08 -2.78
N PRO A 183 12.49 12.88 -3.76
CA PRO A 183 12.08 12.83 -5.17
C PRO A 183 12.55 11.56 -5.87
N LEU A 184 11.64 10.90 -6.61
CA LEU A 184 11.93 9.79 -7.50
C LEU A 184 12.12 10.32 -8.91
N PHE A 185 13.31 10.19 -9.47
CA PHE A 185 13.61 10.63 -10.83
C PHE A 185 13.34 9.50 -11.83
N ILE A 186 12.49 9.78 -12.80
CA ILE A 186 12.08 8.83 -13.83
C ILE A 186 12.91 9.08 -15.09
N MET A 187 13.94 8.27 -15.30
CA MET A 187 14.82 8.39 -16.47
C MET A 187 14.23 7.67 -17.68
N ASP A 188 14.45 8.21 -18.89
CA ASP A 188 14.17 7.47 -20.12
C ASP A 188 15.34 6.54 -20.39
N ALA A 189 15.14 5.22 -20.31
CA ALA A 189 16.15 4.22 -20.69
C ALA A 189 16.71 4.44 -22.12
N TYR A 190 15.99 5.17 -22.98
CA TYR A 190 16.40 5.50 -24.35
C TYR A 190 17.40 6.67 -24.50
N LYS A 191 17.58 7.54 -23.50
CA LYS A 191 18.53 8.66 -23.62
C LYS A 191 19.98 8.23 -23.44
N GLY A 192 20.27 7.31 -22.51
CA GLY A 192 21.62 6.77 -22.32
C GLY A 192 22.17 6.04 -23.55
N SER A 193 21.31 5.41 -24.35
CA SER A 193 21.71 4.75 -25.59
C SER A 193 22.04 5.74 -26.72
N ARG A 194 21.35 6.90 -26.77
CA ARG A 194 21.64 7.96 -27.73
C ARG A 194 22.94 8.70 -27.40
N ASP A 195 23.22 8.94 -26.13
CA ASP A 195 24.46 9.64 -25.72
C ASP A 195 25.69 8.74 -25.93
N ILE A 196 25.59 7.43 -25.67
CA ILE A 196 26.66 6.46 -25.98
C ILE A 196 26.88 6.32 -27.50
N LEU A 197 25.81 6.38 -28.30
CA LEU A 197 25.93 6.33 -29.76
C LEU A 197 26.49 7.65 -30.34
N ALA A 198 26.19 8.79 -29.71
CA ALA A 198 26.73 10.10 -30.09
C ALA A 198 28.24 10.18 -29.79
N ASP A 199 28.68 9.74 -28.60
CA ASP A 199 30.10 9.67 -28.25
C ASP A 199 30.88 8.68 -29.13
N ALA A 200 30.27 7.55 -29.49
CA ALA A 200 30.90 6.57 -30.40
C ALA A 200 31.03 7.09 -31.85
N VAL A 201 30.13 7.97 -32.30
CA VAL A 201 30.19 8.61 -33.63
C VAL A 201 31.24 9.72 -33.67
N GLU A 202 31.53 10.38 -32.54
CA GLU A 202 32.58 11.40 -32.44
C GLU A 202 34.00 10.79 -32.38
N VAL A 203 34.17 9.66 -31.67
CA VAL A 203 35.47 8.95 -31.61
C VAL A 203 35.85 8.31 -32.96
N GLY A 204 34.88 7.96 -33.80
CA GLY A 204 35.11 7.37 -35.12
C GLY A 204 35.45 8.37 -36.25
N LYS A 205 35.53 9.67 -35.95
CA LYS A 205 35.82 10.74 -36.92
C LYS A 205 37.14 11.49 -36.68
N ALA A 206 37.98 11.01 -35.76
CA ALA A 206 39.33 11.53 -35.52
C ALA A 206 40.40 10.70 -36.23
#